data_AF-R6X089-F1
#
_entry.id   AF-R6X089-F1
#
_cell.length_a   1.000
_cell.length_b   1.000
_cell.length_c   1.000
_cell.angle_alpha   90.00
_cell.angle_beta   90.00
_cell.angle_gamma   90.00
#
_symmetry.space_group_name_H-M   'P 1'
#
loop_
_entity.id
_entity.type
_entity.pdbx_description
1 polymer ?
#
loop_
_entity_poly.entity_id
_entity_poly.type
_entity_poly.pdbx_seq_one_letter_code
_entity_poly.pdbx_strand_id
1 'polypeptide(L)'
;MMSFVKKNKYILVAAAILLAGSYGGYKYYQSTQVSTAAVKMGEVKKGNIVETVSATGALSAQDNVDISSKITGRIVEVLVKENQHVNAGDVLVRLDATSLNATLAQMQAKLHNAQANYERNLNLLN
;
A
#
# COMPACT_ATOMS: atom_id res chain seq x y z
N MET A 1 86.56 -44.01 -26.78
CA MET A 1 86.18 -44.12 -25.36
C MET A 1 85.22 -45.31 -25.16
N MET A 2 85.61 -46.53 -25.57
CA MET A 2 84.65 -47.65 -25.80
C MET A 2 85.14 -49.02 -25.27
N SER A 3 85.96 -49.05 -24.21
CA SER A 3 86.42 -50.31 -23.58
C SER A 3 85.94 -50.55 -22.14
N PHE A 4 85.34 -49.54 -21.48
CA PHE A 4 84.80 -49.66 -20.11
C PHE A 4 83.39 -50.31 -20.04
N VAL A 5 82.65 -50.30 -21.15
CA VAL A 5 81.24 -50.72 -21.21
C VAL A 5 81.08 -52.24 -21.11
N LYS A 6 82.04 -53.04 -21.60
CA LYS A 6 81.92 -54.51 -21.63
C LYS A 6 82.14 -55.18 -20.26
N LYS A 7 82.97 -54.60 -19.38
CA LYS A 7 83.32 -55.20 -18.08
C LYS A 7 82.33 -54.82 -16.95
N ASN A 8 81.64 -53.68 -17.07
CA ASN A 8 80.80 -53.11 -16.00
C ASN A 8 79.29 -53.05 -16.33
N LYS A 9 78.79 -53.96 -17.20
CA LYS A 9 77.38 -53.96 -17.66
C LYS A 9 76.33 -53.95 -16.53
N TYR A 10 76.63 -54.57 -15.38
CA TYR A 10 75.71 -54.62 -14.24
C TYR A 10 75.55 -53.26 -13.53
N ILE A 11 76.60 -52.43 -13.51
CA ILE A 11 76.55 -51.08 -12.89
C ILE A 11 75.69 -50.14 -13.73
N LEU A 12 75.74 -50.26 -15.06
CA LEU A 12 74.87 -49.50 -15.97
C LEU A 12 73.40 -49.87 -15.79
N VAL A 13 73.09 -51.16 -15.60
CA VAL A 13 71.72 -51.63 -15.34
C VAL A 13 71.23 -51.11 -13.98
N ALA A 14 72.05 -51.15 -12.93
CA ALA A 14 71.68 -50.63 -11.62
C ALA A 14 71.43 -49.11 -11.64
N ALA A 15 72.26 -48.34 -12.35
CA ALA A 15 72.07 -46.90 -12.53
C ALA A 15 70.78 -46.58 -13.31
N ALA A 16 70.46 -47.36 -14.34
CA ALA A 16 69.22 -47.19 -15.10
C ALA A 16 67.97 -47.47 -14.26
N ILE A 17 68.02 -48.48 -13.38
CA ILE A 17 66.91 -48.80 -12.46
C ILE A 17 66.71 -47.69 -11.42
N LEU A 18 67.79 -47.13 -10.86
CA LEU A 18 67.72 -46.01 -9.92
C LEU A 18 67.16 -44.73 -10.56
N LEU A 19 67.55 -44.45 -11.81
CA LEU A 19 67.00 -43.32 -12.57
C LEU A 19 65.51 -43.51 -12.91
N ALA A 20 65.09 -44.73 -13.28
CA ALA A 20 63.69 -45.03 -13.55
C ALA A 20 62.83 -44.94 -12.27
N GLY A 21 63.34 -45.43 -11.14
CA GLY A 21 62.65 -45.38 -9.84
C GLY A 21 62.48 -43.96 -9.31
N SER A 22 63.53 -43.12 -9.41
CA SER A 22 63.46 -41.71 -8.99
C SER A 22 62.55 -40.87 -9.89
N TYR A 23 62.58 -41.11 -11.21
CA TYR A 23 61.67 -40.43 -12.14
C TYR A 23 60.21 -40.85 -11.92
N GLY A 24 59.95 -42.13 -11.69
CA GLY A 24 58.61 -42.64 -11.35
C GLY A 24 58.07 -42.07 -10.03
N GLY A 25 58.92 -42.01 -8.99
CA GLY A 25 58.57 -41.42 -7.70
C GLY A 25 58.28 -39.91 -7.78
N TYR A 26 59.09 -39.15 -8.54
CA TYR A 26 58.86 -37.72 -8.75
C TYR A 26 57.54 -37.44 -9.46
N LYS A 27 57.21 -38.22 -10.50
CA LYS A 27 55.95 -38.05 -11.23
C LYS A 27 54.73 -38.42 -10.38
N TYR A 28 54.85 -39.42 -9.51
CA TYR A 28 53.76 -39.81 -8.59
C TYR A 28 53.50 -38.75 -7.52
N TYR A 29 54.56 -38.11 -7.00
CA TYR A 29 54.43 -37.03 -6.02
C TYR A 29 53.81 -35.76 -6.62
N GLN A 30 54.13 -35.46 -7.89
CA GLN A 30 53.55 -34.30 -8.59
C GLN A 30 52.07 -34.53 -8.97
N SER A 31 51.65 -35.76 -9.22
CA SER A 31 50.25 -36.09 -9.57
C SER A 31 49.29 -36.16 -8.36
N THR A 32 49.82 -36.12 -7.13
CA THR A 32 49.04 -36.12 -5.88
C THR A 32 48.87 -34.71 -5.28
N GLN A 33 49.28 -33.66 -6.00
CA GLN A 33 48.92 -32.29 -5.62
C GLN A 33 47.43 -32.08 -5.91
N VAL A 34 46.62 -32.30 -4.89
CA VAL A 34 45.19 -32.04 -4.88
C VAL A 34 44.99 -30.54 -5.15
N SER A 35 44.59 -30.20 -6.37
CA SER A 35 44.21 -28.84 -6.75
C SER A 35 42.99 -28.43 -5.94
N THR A 36 43.21 -27.71 -4.85
CA THR A 36 42.13 -27.11 -4.06
C THR A 36 41.45 -26.04 -4.92
N ALA A 37 40.26 -26.38 -5.43
CA ALA A 37 39.46 -25.47 -6.23
C ALA A 37 39.26 -24.16 -5.47
N ALA A 38 39.58 -23.03 -6.11
CA ALA A 38 39.46 -21.71 -5.52
C ALA A 38 37.99 -21.37 -5.27
N VAL A 39 37.57 -21.42 -4.01
CA VAL A 39 36.21 -21.04 -3.58
C VAL A 39 36.17 -19.54 -3.36
N LYS A 40 35.24 -18.84 -4.02
CA LYS A 40 35.02 -17.41 -3.78
C LYS A 40 34.27 -17.24 -2.47
N MET A 41 34.94 -16.68 -1.47
CA MET A 41 34.35 -16.31 -0.18
C MET A 41 33.94 -14.84 -0.22
N GLY A 42 32.75 -14.53 0.27
CA GLY A 42 32.27 -13.18 0.53
C GLY A 42 32.21 -12.91 2.03
N GLU A 43 32.58 -11.70 2.45
CA GLU A 43 32.46 -11.26 3.84
C GLU A 43 30.98 -11.00 4.17
N VAL A 44 30.44 -11.67 5.19
CA VAL A 44 29.06 -11.47 5.64
C VAL A 44 29.00 -10.29 6.61
N LYS A 45 28.27 -9.23 6.22
CA LYS A 45 28.03 -8.06 7.07
C LYS A 45 26.58 -8.04 7.55
N LYS A 46 26.37 -7.76 8.83
CA LYS A 46 25.03 -7.52 9.38
C LYS A 46 24.55 -6.14 8.93
N GLY A 47 23.43 -6.11 8.23
CA GLY A 47 22.72 -4.90 7.84
C GLY A 47 21.24 -5.04 8.18
N ASN A 48 20.53 -3.92 8.26
CA ASN A 48 19.09 -3.93 8.48
C ASN A 48 18.38 -4.21 7.14
N ILE A 49 17.56 -5.25 7.10
CA ILE A 49 16.71 -5.55 5.93
C ILE A 49 15.38 -4.86 6.19
N VAL A 50 15.07 -3.83 5.41
CA VAL A 50 13.78 -3.12 5.49
C VAL A 50 12.91 -3.61 4.36
N GLU A 51 11.97 -4.49 4.67
CA GLU A 51 10.93 -4.91 3.74
C GLU A 51 9.79 -3.90 3.80
N THR A 52 9.64 -3.08 2.76
CA THR A 52 8.57 -2.08 2.68
C THR A 52 7.41 -2.67 1.92
N VAL A 53 6.29 -2.89 2.61
CA VAL A 53 5.03 -3.30 1.97
C VAL A 53 4.29 -2.05 1.51
N SER A 54 4.19 -1.84 0.20
CA SER A 54 3.38 -0.76 -0.38
C SER A 54 1.93 -1.23 -0.56
N ALA A 55 1.00 -0.58 0.13
CA ALA A 55 -0.44 -0.80 -0.05
C ALA A 55 -1.08 0.39 -0.76
N THR A 56 -1.76 0.14 -1.86
CA THR A 56 -2.56 1.15 -2.57
C THR A 56 -4.00 1.07 -2.07
N GLY A 57 -4.45 2.10 -1.35
CA GLY A 57 -5.85 2.24 -0.94
C GLY A 57 -6.61 3.19 -1.88
N ALA A 58 -7.89 2.92 -2.10
CA ALA A 58 -8.78 3.86 -2.77
C ALA A 58 -9.34 4.87 -1.76
N LEU A 59 -9.22 6.16 -2.06
CA LEU A 59 -9.86 7.21 -1.28
C LEU A 59 -11.32 7.34 -1.76
N SER A 60 -12.27 7.07 -0.87
CA SER A 60 -13.68 7.38 -1.08
C SER A 60 -14.08 8.50 -0.14
N ALA A 61 -14.96 9.39 -0.61
CA ALA A 61 -15.68 10.28 0.31
C ALA A 61 -16.39 9.42 1.36
N GLN A 62 -16.26 9.81 2.63
CA GLN A 62 -16.87 9.07 3.73
C GLN A 62 -18.40 9.18 3.66
N ASP A 63 -18.91 10.36 3.30
CA ASP A 63 -20.33 10.66 3.29
C ASP A 63 -20.70 11.32 1.95
N ASN A 64 -21.41 10.57 1.09
CA ASN A 64 -22.11 11.14 -0.07
C ASN A 64 -23.61 11.06 0.23
N VAL A 65 -24.29 12.20 0.21
CA VAL A 65 -25.73 12.28 0.50
C VAL A 65 -26.43 13.06 -0.61
N ASP A 66 -27.47 12.44 -1.16
CA ASP A 66 -28.35 13.10 -2.12
C ASP A 66 -29.31 14.03 -1.38
N ILE A 67 -29.25 15.33 -1.69
CA ILE A 67 -30.13 16.33 -1.09
C ILE A 67 -31.41 16.44 -1.93
N SER A 68 -32.55 16.20 -1.31
CA SER A 68 -33.87 16.32 -1.92
C SER A 68 -34.84 17.12 -1.05
N SER A 69 -35.84 17.73 -1.68
CA SER A 69 -36.89 18.43 -0.94
C SER A 69 -37.79 17.44 -0.22
N LYS A 70 -38.12 17.73 1.04
CA LYS A 70 -39.10 16.96 1.83
C LYS A 70 -40.54 17.14 1.34
N ILE A 71 -40.81 18.19 0.58
CA ILE A 71 -42.13 18.54 0.09
C ILE A 71 -42.11 18.69 -1.43
N THR A 72 -43.21 18.31 -2.07
CA THR A 72 -43.40 18.59 -3.50
C THR A 72 -43.72 20.07 -3.68
N GLY A 73 -42.95 20.76 -4.51
CA GLY A 73 -43.13 22.18 -4.78
C GLY A 73 -42.37 22.61 -6.03
N ARG A 74 -42.77 23.75 -6.61
CA ARG A 74 -42.08 24.34 -7.76
C ARG A 74 -40.83 25.08 -7.27
N ILE A 75 -39.69 24.88 -7.94
CA ILE A 75 -38.47 25.65 -7.68
C ILE A 75 -38.66 27.08 -8.19
N VAL A 76 -38.44 28.06 -7.31
CA VAL A 76 -38.47 29.49 -7.61
C VAL A 76 -37.07 29.99 -7.91
N GLU A 77 -36.07 29.53 -7.15
CA GLU A 77 -34.69 29.97 -7.29
C GLU A 77 -33.72 28.87 -6.83
N VAL A 78 -32.58 28.77 -7.53
CA VAL A 78 -31.42 27.95 -7.12
C VAL A 78 -30.33 28.92 -6.69
N LEU A 79 -29.87 28.80 -5.45
CA LEU A 79 -28.97 29.76 -4.80
C LEU A 79 -27.51 29.32 -4.82
N VAL A 80 -27.22 28.17 -5.40
CA VAL A 80 -25.90 27.53 -5.42
C VAL A 80 -25.45 27.21 -6.83
N LYS A 81 -24.13 27.19 -7.03
CA LYS A 81 -23.48 26.81 -8.29
C LYS A 81 -22.89 25.41 -8.18
N GLU A 82 -22.68 24.79 -9.33
CA GLU A 82 -21.96 23.51 -9.41
C GLU A 82 -20.56 23.64 -8.79
N ASN A 83 -20.13 22.62 -8.03
CA ASN A 83 -18.86 22.58 -7.28
C ASN A 83 -18.70 23.66 -6.21
N GLN A 84 -19.76 24.37 -5.81
CA GLN A 84 -19.71 25.32 -4.71
C GLN A 84 -19.67 24.59 -3.36
N HIS A 85 -18.75 25.00 -2.48
CA HIS A 85 -18.73 24.54 -1.10
C HIS A 85 -19.86 25.21 -0.30
N VAL A 86 -20.62 24.41 0.45
CA VAL A 86 -21.77 24.85 1.26
C VAL A 86 -21.65 24.29 2.66
N ASN A 87 -22.15 25.03 3.64
CA ASN A 87 -22.14 24.66 5.05
C ASN A 87 -23.52 24.17 5.51
N ALA A 88 -23.55 23.50 6.67
CA ALA A 88 -24.79 23.08 7.28
C ALA A 88 -25.68 24.31 7.60
N GLY A 89 -26.91 24.30 7.10
CA GLY A 89 -27.88 25.37 7.27
C GLY A 89 -28.01 26.32 6.07
N ASP A 90 -27.12 26.21 5.08
CA ASP A 90 -27.19 27.05 3.88
C ASP A 90 -28.42 26.68 3.03
N VAL A 91 -29.13 27.72 2.55
CA VAL A 91 -30.29 27.54 1.67
C VAL A 91 -29.81 27.29 0.25
N LEU A 92 -30.01 26.06 -0.24
CA LEU A 92 -29.57 25.66 -1.57
C LEU A 92 -30.59 26.04 -2.66
N VAL A 93 -31.88 25.86 -2.37
CA VAL A 93 -32.99 26.03 -3.31
C VAL A 93 -34.17 26.62 -2.58
N ARG A 94 -34.86 27.57 -3.21
CA ARG A 94 -36.13 28.13 -2.72
C ARG A 94 -37.30 27.57 -3.51
N LEU A 95 -38.26 26.99 -2.79
CA LEU A 95 -39.52 26.49 -3.36
C LEU A 95 -40.62 27.55 -3.22
N ASP A 96 -41.63 27.45 -4.09
CA ASP A 96 -42.82 28.29 -4.02
C ASP A 96 -43.65 27.92 -2.78
N ALA A 97 -43.71 28.85 -1.83
CA ALA A 97 -44.41 28.69 -0.57
C ALA A 97 -45.78 29.40 -0.54
N THR A 98 -46.30 29.88 -1.67
CA THR A 98 -47.52 30.71 -1.69
C THR A 98 -48.73 30.03 -1.03
N SER A 99 -48.99 28.76 -1.39
CA SER A 99 -50.10 27.98 -0.81
C SER A 99 -49.88 27.64 0.67
N LEU A 100 -48.63 27.33 1.05
CA LEU A 100 -48.25 27.06 2.43
C LEU A 100 -48.39 28.30 3.30
N ASN A 101 -48.00 29.48 2.81
CA ASN A 101 -48.14 30.75 3.50
C ASN A 101 -49.62 31.12 3.70
N ALA A 102 -50.46 30.90 2.69
CA ALA A 102 -51.90 31.11 2.82
C ALA A 102 -52.52 30.18 3.88
N THR A 103 -52.11 28.91 3.89
CA THR A 103 -52.56 27.92 4.89
C THR A 103 -52.10 28.30 6.29
N LEU A 104 -50.85 28.73 6.43
CA LEU A 104 -50.27 29.19 7.70
C LEU A 104 -51.04 30.40 8.25
N ALA A 105 -51.33 31.40 7.41
CA ALA A 105 -52.14 32.55 7.80
C ALA A 105 -53.54 32.14 8.26
N GLN A 106 -54.18 31.21 7.55
CA GLN A 106 -55.48 30.67 7.94
C GLN A 106 -55.43 29.96 9.30
N MET A 107 -54.40 29.14 9.56
CA MET A 107 -54.25 28.44 10.83
C MET A 107 -53.94 29.39 11.98
N GLN A 108 -53.13 30.43 11.74
CA GLN A 108 -52.85 31.47 12.73
C GLN A 108 -54.11 32.25 13.12
N ALA A 109 -54.97 32.60 12.14
CA ALA A 109 -56.25 33.23 12.43
C ALA A 109 -57.17 32.33 13.27
N LYS A 110 -57.20 31.02 12.99
CA LYS A 110 -57.94 30.04 13.80
C LYS A 110 -57.40 29.95 15.23
N LEU A 111 -56.08 29.92 15.39
CA LEU A 111 -55.41 29.91 16.69
C LEU A 111 -55.80 31.16 17.50
N HIS A 112 -55.72 32.34 16.89
CA HIS A 112 -56.07 33.60 17.53
C HIS A 112 -57.52 33.62 18.01
N ASN A 113 -58.46 33.18 17.16
CA ASN A 113 -59.88 33.08 17.55
C ASN A 113 -60.09 32.10 18.71
N ALA A 114 -59.41 30.96 18.70
CA ALA A 114 -59.49 29.99 19.78
C ALA A 114 -58.93 30.55 21.10
N GLN A 115 -57.81 31.28 21.05
CA GLN A 115 -57.23 31.95 22.21
C GLN A 115 -58.16 33.03 22.77
N ALA A 116 -58.71 33.89 21.90
CA ALA A 116 -59.68 34.91 22.32
C ALA A 116 -60.93 34.32 22.98
N ASN A 117 -61.42 33.18 22.47
CA ASN A 117 -62.53 32.46 23.08
C ASN A 117 -62.15 31.84 24.43
N TYR A 118 -60.94 31.29 24.55
CA TYR A 118 -60.45 30.73 25.79
C TYR A 118 -60.29 31.80 26.88
N GLU A 119 -59.67 32.93 26.55
CA GLU A 119 -59.54 34.08 27.45
C GLU A 119 -60.90 34.64 27.87
N ARG A 120 -61.84 34.72 26.92
CA ARG A 120 -63.22 35.10 27.22
C ARG A 120 -63.84 34.17 28.26
N ASN A 121 -63.68 32.85 28.10
CA ASN A 121 -64.23 31.88 29.03
C ASN A 121 -63.59 31.96 30.42
N LEU A 122 -62.27 32.22 30.51
CA LEU A 122 -61.59 32.44 31.78
C LEU A 122 -62.12 33.67 32.52
N ASN A 123 -62.36 34.76 31.81
CA ASN A 123 -62.89 35.99 32.41
C ASN A 123 -64.34 35.84 32.89
N LEU A 124 -65.09 34.86 32.39
CA LEU A 124 -66.46 34.56 32.83
C LEU A 124 -66.51 33.65 34.08
N LEU A 125 -65.39 33.03 34.46
CA LEU A 125 -65.28 32.09 35.59
C LEU A 125 -64.77 32.75 36.89
N ASN A 126 -64.32 34.00 36.83
CA ASN A 126 -63.95 34.83 37.99
C ASN A 126 -65.03 35.88 38.26
#